data_AF-A0A2P2I6T9-F1
#
_entry.id   AF-A0A2P2I6T9-F1
#
_cell.length_a   1.000
_cell.length_b   1.000
_cell.length_c   1.000
_cell.angle_alpha   90.00
_cell.angle_beta   90.00
_cell.angle_gamma   90.00
#
_symmetry.space_group_name_H-M   'P 1'
#
loop_
_entity.id
_entity.type
_entity.pdbx_description
1 polymer ?
#
loop_
_entity_poly.entity_id
_entity_poly.type
_entity_poly.pdbx_seq_one_letter_code
_entity_poly.pdbx_strand_id
1 'polypeptide(L)'
;MSHGLLGFEKLPLECALDDPPQLRTLTQVFSSDVSSQHKYLATLHRLTSKLVASLDDVTQAYQTIARHMHGYTDTVYAINTDPKGLIDTSLSKCAELMQEVSTWQHILCTQLTDGVLHPLTQQLNAFSQLQQLKEKHVQCNTVLESSMNTFLRTKKKESEAEKQQTCLNLTDARRNFHQCSVL
;
A
#
# COMPACT_ATOMS: atom_id res chain seq x y z
N MET A 1 7.69 -27.66 11.38
CA MET A 1 7.76 -28.43 10.13
C MET A 1 6.50 -28.14 9.33
N SER A 2 6.53 -27.12 8.49
CA SER A 2 5.47 -26.85 7.51
C SER A 2 6.04 -27.18 6.15
N HIS A 3 5.71 -28.36 5.63
CA HIS A 3 5.86 -28.65 4.21
C HIS A 3 4.86 -27.75 3.47
N GLY A 4 5.28 -26.51 3.17
CA GLY A 4 4.68 -25.76 2.09
C GLY A 4 4.88 -26.59 0.83
N LEU A 5 3.79 -26.93 0.15
CA LEU A 5 3.82 -27.46 -1.21
C LEU A 5 4.90 -26.69 -1.99
N LEU A 6 5.74 -27.40 -2.77
CA LEU A 6 6.61 -26.77 -3.76
C LEU A 6 5.70 -26.07 -4.80
N GLY A 7 5.19 -24.90 -4.45
CA GLY A 7 4.52 -23.99 -5.35
C GLY A 7 5.57 -23.37 -6.27
N PHE A 8 5.14 -22.95 -7.45
CA PHE A 8 5.98 -22.18 -8.35
C PHE A 8 6.48 -20.92 -7.62
N GLU A 9 7.78 -20.81 -7.40
CA GLU A 9 8.36 -19.62 -6.75
C GLU A 9 8.42 -18.41 -7.70
N LYS A 10 8.47 -18.65 -9.02
CA LYS A 10 8.70 -17.62 -10.03
C LYS A 10 7.97 -17.93 -11.33
N LEU A 11 7.61 -16.88 -12.06
CA LEU A 11 7.13 -16.99 -13.44
C LEU A 11 8.32 -17.22 -14.39
N PRO A 12 8.25 -18.18 -15.33
CA PRO A 12 9.30 -18.42 -16.32
C PRO A 12 9.26 -17.34 -17.40
N LEU A 13 10.13 -16.34 -17.27
CA LEU A 13 10.18 -15.18 -18.19
C LEU A 13 10.68 -15.56 -19.59
N GLU A 14 11.45 -16.65 -19.69
CA GLU A 14 11.90 -17.22 -20.96
C GLU A 14 10.74 -17.62 -21.88
N CYS A 15 9.56 -17.93 -21.30
CA CYS A 15 8.36 -18.29 -22.03
C CYS A 15 7.43 -17.10 -22.33
N ALA A 16 7.79 -15.87 -21.90
CA ALA A 16 6.91 -14.71 -21.99
C ALA A 16 6.60 -14.30 -23.44
N LEU A 17 7.52 -14.50 -24.38
CA LEU A 17 7.31 -14.19 -25.80
C LEU A 17 6.33 -15.16 -26.48
N ASP A 18 6.38 -16.43 -26.09
CA ASP A 18 5.55 -17.49 -26.68
C ASP A 18 4.14 -17.51 -26.09
N ASP A 19 3.96 -16.88 -24.93
CA ASP A 19 2.69 -16.71 -24.20
C ASP A 19 1.80 -17.98 -24.21
N PRO A 20 2.34 -19.14 -23.78
CA PRO A 20 1.61 -20.39 -23.82
C PRO A 20 0.43 -20.37 -22.81
N PRO A 21 -0.65 -21.13 -23.06
CA PRO A 21 -1.82 -21.13 -22.19
C PRO A 21 -1.50 -21.55 -20.74
N GLN A 22 -0.46 -22.37 -20.55
CA GLN A 22 0.04 -22.75 -19.22
C GLN A 22 0.62 -21.55 -18.47
N LEU A 23 1.37 -20.68 -19.15
CA LEU A 23 1.90 -19.44 -18.55
C LEU A 23 0.78 -18.48 -18.19
N ARG A 24 -0.23 -18.32 -19.06
CA ARG A 24 -1.42 -17.50 -18.76
C ARG A 24 -2.15 -17.99 -17.51
N THR A 25 -2.33 -19.31 -17.39
CA THR A 25 -2.94 -19.93 -16.21
C THR A 25 -2.14 -19.65 -14.95
N LEU A 26 -0.81 -19.80 -15.01
CA LEU A 26 0.07 -19.51 -13.89
C LEU A 26 0.01 -18.03 -13.50
N THR A 27 0.08 -17.11 -14.46
CA THR A 27 -0.06 -15.66 -14.24
C THR A 27 -1.41 -15.30 -13.59
N GLN A 28 -2.49 -16.01 -13.93
CA GLN A 28 -3.79 -15.82 -13.26
C GLN A 28 -3.76 -16.24 -11.79
N VAL A 29 -3.11 -17.35 -11.45
CA VAL A 29 -2.92 -17.79 -10.05
C VAL A 29 -2.13 -16.73 -9.27
N PHE A 30 -0.98 -16.30 -9.78
CA PHE A 30 -0.20 -15.22 -9.17
C PHE A 30 -1.02 -13.93 -9.01
N SER A 31 -1.79 -13.54 -10.03
CA SER A 31 -2.64 -12.35 -9.95
C SER A 31 -3.75 -12.49 -8.90
N SER A 32 -4.30 -13.68 -8.71
CA SER A 32 -5.33 -13.95 -7.70
C SER A 32 -4.75 -13.83 -6.28
N ASP A 33 -3.56 -14.38 -6.08
CA ASP A 33 -2.86 -14.33 -4.79
C ASP A 33 -2.46 -12.90 -4.44
N VAL A 34 -1.89 -12.17 -5.40
CA VAL A 34 -1.55 -10.74 -5.24
C VAL A 34 -2.78 -9.91 -4.89
N SER A 35 -3.94 -10.16 -5.52
CA SER A 35 -5.19 -9.47 -5.20
C SER A 35 -5.65 -9.77 -3.76
N SER A 36 -5.51 -11.02 -3.33
CA SER A 36 -5.87 -11.45 -1.98
C SER A 36 -4.95 -10.84 -0.92
N GLN A 37 -3.63 -10.83 -1.19
CA GLN A 37 -2.63 -10.17 -0.34
C GLN A 37 -2.88 -8.66 -0.24
N HIS A 38 -3.18 -8.00 -1.35
CA HIS A 38 -3.50 -6.57 -1.36
C HIS A 38 -4.70 -6.25 -0.46
N LYS A 39 -5.80 -7.01 -0.56
CA LYS A 39 -6.99 -6.82 0.29
C LYS A 39 -6.68 -6.99 1.78
N TYR A 40 -5.88 -8.00 2.11
CA TYR A 40 -5.45 -8.25 3.48
C TYR A 40 -4.62 -7.08 4.02
N LEU A 41 -3.59 -6.66 3.28
CA LEU A 41 -2.70 -5.58 3.67
C LEU A 41 -3.41 -4.21 3.73
N ALA A 42 -4.36 -3.96 2.83
CA ALA A 42 -5.19 -2.75 2.88
C ALA A 42 -6.06 -2.72 4.14
N THR A 43 -6.60 -3.87 4.54
CA THR A 43 -7.36 -3.99 5.79
C THR A 43 -6.46 -3.74 7.00
N LEU A 44 -5.27 -4.35 7.03
CA LEU A 44 -4.30 -4.17 8.11
C LEU A 44 -3.86 -2.71 8.21
N HIS A 45 -3.52 -2.08 7.09
CA HIS A 45 -3.18 -0.65 7.01
C HIS A 45 -4.28 0.21 7.63
N ARG A 46 -5.54 0.04 7.20
CA ARG A 46 -6.69 0.78 7.74
C ARG A 46 -6.85 0.59 9.25
N LEU A 47 -6.70 -0.63 9.75
CA LEU A 47 -6.81 -0.92 11.18
C LEU A 47 -5.67 -0.24 11.97
N THR A 48 -4.44 -0.29 11.47
CA THR A 48 -3.29 0.38 12.07
C THR A 48 -3.43 1.90 12.04
N SER A 49 -3.88 2.49 10.93
CA SER A 49 -4.17 3.94 10.86
C SER A 49 -5.20 4.36 11.89
N LYS A 50 -6.28 3.56 12.05
CA LYS A 50 -7.30 3.83 13.07
C LYS A 50 -6.71 3.76 14.48
N LEU A 51 -5.86 2.76 14.75
CA LEU A 51 -5.16 2.64 16.03
C LEU A 51 -4.30 3.88 16.31
N VAL A 52 -3.46 4.30 15.36
CA VAL A 52 -2.61 5.50 15.50
C VAL A 52 -3.44 6.74 15.78
N ALA A 53 -4.55 6.95 15.06
CA ALA A 53 -5.45 8.06 15.30
C ALA A 53 -6.06 8.03 16.73
N SER A 54 -6.53 6.87 17.19
CA SER A 54 -7.04 6.74 18.55
C SER A 54 -5.98 6.94 19.63
N LEU A 55 -4.73 6.54 19.37
CA LEU A 55 -3.62 6.78 20.29
C LEU A 55 -3.26 8.28 20.35
N ASP A 56 -3.41 9.01 19.25
CA ASP A 56 -3.27 10.48 19.22
C ASP A 56 -4.36 11.17 20.04
N ASP A 57 -5.63 10.76 19.88
CA ASP A 57 -6.75 11.27 20.69
C ASP A 57 -6.50 11.06 22.20
N VAL A 58 -5.99 9.88 22.57
CA VAL A 58 -5.60 9.56 23.96
C VAL A 58 -4.44 10.45 24.44
N THR A 59 -3.47 10.74 23.57
CA THR A 59 -2.37 11.67 23.88
C THR A 59 -2.90 13.06 24.21
N GLN A 60 -3.82 13.57 23.39
CA GLN A 60 -4.45 14.88 23.60
C GLN A 60 -5.30 14.91 24.88
N ALA A 61 -5.97 13.80 25.22
CA ALA A 61 -6.71 13.68 26.46
C ALA A 61 -5.79 13.79 27.70
N TYR A 62 -4.65 13.10 27.71
CA TYR A 62 -3.65 13.22 28.78
C TYR A 62 -3.18 14.67 28.95
N GLN A 63 -2.82 15.34 27.85
CA GLN A 63 -2.38 16.73 27.87
C GLN A 63 -3.46 17.68 28.39
N THR A 64 -4.72 17.43 28.03
CA THR A 64 -5.85 18.25 28.47
C THR A 64 -6.14 18.07 29.96
N ILE A 65 -6.07 16.84 30.46
CA ILE A 65 -6.18 16.55 31.90
C ILE A 65 -5.04 17.22 32.68
N ALA A 66 -3.79 17.06 32.22
CA ALA A 66 -2.63 17.70 32.85
C ALA A 66 -2.77 19.23 32.90
N ARG A 67 -3.22 19.85 31.80
CA ARG A 67 -3.49 21.30 31.74
C ARG A 67 -4.59 21.72 32.70
N HIS A 68 -5.66 20.94 32.81
CA HIS A 68 -6.76 21.23 33.73
C HIS A 68 -6.30 21.14 35.19
N MET A 69 -5.47 20.15 35.53
CA MET A 69 -4.88 20.02 36.86
C MET A 69 -3.98 21.21 37.21
N HIS A 70 -3.15 21.68 36.26
CA HIS A 70 -2.36 22.91 36.45
C HIS A 70 -3.23 24.15 36.62
N GLY A 71 -4.35 24.27 35.89
CA GLY A 71 -5.27 25.42 36.02
C GLY A 71 -5.93 25.56 37.39
N TYR A 72 -5.78 24.59 38.29
CA TYR A 72 -6.23 24.71 39.68
C TYR A 72 -5.56 25.87 40.41
N THR A 73 -4.26 26.14 40.15
CA THR A 73 -3.51 27.26 40.76
C THR A 73 -4.10 28.62 40.40
N ASP A 74 -4.70 28.72 39.22
CA ASP A 74 -5.14 29.98 38.64
C ASP A 74 -6.51 30.41 39.18
N THR A 75 -7.21 29.51 39.88
CA THR A 75 -8.54 29.76 40.45
C THR A 75 -8.42 30.21 41.89
N VAL A 76 -8.92 31.41 42.19
CA VAL A 76 -8.99 31.92 43.57
C VAL A 76 -10.22 31.33 44.27
N TYR A 77 -9.98 30.41 45.20
CA TYR A 77 -11.05 29.83 46.02
C TYR A 77 -11.19 30.60 47.34
N ALA A 78 -12.42 30.99 47.69
CA ALA A 78 -12.70 31.80 48.88
C ALA A 78 -12.28 31.16 50.21
N ILE A 79 -12.15 29.83 50.25
CA ILE A 79 -11.79 29.05 51.46
C ILE A 79 -10.30 28.62 51.41
N ASN A 80 -9.63 28.77 50.26
CA ASN A 80 -8.24 28.35 50.12
C ASN A 80 -7.30 29.46 50.64
N THR A 81 -6.85 29.30 51.88
CA THR A 81 -5.92 30.22 52.55
C THR A 81 -4.46 29.89 52.33
N ASP A 82 -4.14 28.74 51.72
CA ASP A 82 -2.76 28.31 51.44
C ASP A 82 -2.51 28.16 49.93
N PRO A 83 -1.80 29.12 49.30
CA PRO A 83 -1.45 29.06 47.89
C PRO A 83 -0.46 27.93 47.55
N LYS A 84 0.11 27.22 48.54
CA LYS A 84 0.89 25.97 48.35
C LYS A 84 0.30 24.82 49.16
N GLY A 85 -1.03 24.78 49.26
CA GLY A 85 -1.75 23.75 49.98
C GLY A 85 -1.50 22.34 49.42
N LEU A 86 -1.84 21.33 50.22
CA LEU A 86 -1.69 19.91 49.88
C LEU A 86 -2.33 19.54 48.52
N ILE A 87 -3.47 20.14 48.18
CA ILE A 87 -4.20 19.90 46.92
C ILE A 87 -3.38 20.38 45.74
N ASP A 88 -2.82 21.60 45.83
CA ASP A 88 -2.03 22.20 44.76
C ASP A 88 -0.78 21.35 44.43
N THR A 89 -0.03 21.00 45.47
CA THR A 89 1.16 20.14 45.34
C THR A 89 0.81 18.75 44.80
N SER A 90 -0.34 18.19 45.19
CA SER A 90 -0.78 16.87 44.72
C SER A 90 -1.23 16.91 43.25
N LEU A 91 -2.01 17.91 42.86
CA LEU A 91 -2.47 18.09 41.49
C LEU A 91 -1.30 18.39 40.54
N SER A 92 -0.33 19.20 40.97
CA SER A 92 0.89 19.45 40.21
C SER A 92 1.67 18.16 39.94
N LYS A 93 1.88 17.31 40.95
CA LYS A 93 2.52 15.99 40.77
C LYS A 93 1.73 15.07 39.84
N CYS A 94 0.39 15.05 39.96
CA CYS A 94 -0.45 14.29 39.05
C CYS A 94 -0.36 14.80 37.60
N ALA A 95 -0.29 16.11 37.41
CA ALA A 95 -0.16 16.73 36.10
C ALA A 95 1.19 16.38 35.44
N GLU A 96 2.29 16.40 36.21
CA GLU A 96 3.61 15.94 35.75
C GLU A 96 3.57 14.48 35.27
N LEU A 97 2.95 13.59 36.05
CA LEU A 97 2.79 12.18 35.67
C LEU A 97 1.97 12.02 34.38
N MET A 98 0.85 12.77 34.24
CA MET A 98 0.04 12.74 33.02
C MET A 98 0.82 13.24 31.78
N GLN A 99 1.71 14.23 31.98
CA GLN A 99 2.56 14.75 30.91
C GLN A 99 3.65 13.74 30.49
N GLU A 100 4.22 13.00 31.45
CA GLU A 100 5.16 11.90 31.17
C GLU A 100 4.48 10.78 30.39
N VAL A 101 3.29 10.34 30.82
CA VAL A 101 2.50 9.33 30.10
C VAL A 101 2.14 9.79 28.68
N SER A 102 1.76 11.06 28.51
CA SER A 102 1.54 11.65 27.18
C SER A 102 2.81 11.56 26.30
N THR A 103 4.00 11.70 26.88
CA THR A 103 5.26 11.64 26.14
C THR A 103 5.53 10.22 25.66
N TRP A 104 5.33 9.21 26.50
CA TRP A 104 5.43 7.80 26.09
C TRP A 104 4.43 7.44 24.99
N GLN A 105 3.20 7.93 25.12
CA GLN A 105 2.16 7.73 24.13
C GLN A 105 2.53 8.33 22.77
N HIS A 106 3.11 9.54 22.77
CA HIS A 106 3.60 10.18 21.56
C HIS A 106 4.73 9.37 20.90
N ILE A 107 5.69 8.87 21.69
CA ILE A 107 6.76 7.99 21.18
C ILE A 107 6.16 6.73 20.54
N LEU A 108 5.18 6.11 21.18
CA LEU A 108 4.50 4.93 20.65
C LEU A 108 3.80 5.23 19.30
N CYS A 109 3.08 6.34 19.20
CA CYS A 109 2.45 6.78 17.95
C CYS A 109 3.47 6.91 16.81
N THR A 110 4.61 7.54 17.09
CA THR A 110 5.70 7.69 16.11
C THR A 110 6.26 6.33 15.68
N GLN A 111 6.52 5.43 16.63
CA GLN A 111 7.01 4.07 16.32
C GLN A 111 6.02 3.26 15.48
N LEU A 112 4.72 3.37 15.74
CA LEU A 112 3.69 2.71 14.93
C LEU A 112 3.58 3.33 13.53
N THR A 113 3.71 4.65 13.45
CA THR A 113 3.65 5.37 12.17
C THR A 113 4.84 4.99 11.28
N ASP A 114 6.04 5.09 11.81
CA ASP A 114 7.27 4.88 11.05
C ASP A 114 7.59 3.39 10.86
N GLY A 115 7.38 2.58 11.90
CA GLY A 115 7.75 1.16 11.91
C GLY A 115 6.71 0.23 11.30
N VAL A 116 5.43 0.64 11.25
CA VAL A 116 4.35 -0.22 10.76
C VAL A 116 3.58 0.44 9.62
N LEU A 117 3.06 1.64 9.83
CA LEU A 117 2.16 2.27 8.87
C LEU A 117 2.89 2.69 7.59
N HIS A 118 4.12 3.21 7.71
CA HIS A 118 4.93 3.61 6.57
C HIS A 118 5.30 2.44 5.65
N PRO A 119 5.88 1.31 6.15
CA PRO A 119 6.10 0.12 5.33
C PRO A 119 4.84 -0.42 4.67
N LEU A 120 3.71 -0.46 5.39
CA LEU A 120 2.43 -0.89 4.82
C LEU A 120 1.97 0.03 3.67
N THR A 121 2.14 1.34 3.84
CA THR A 121 1.81 2.33 2.80
C THR A 121 2.70 2.15 1.57
N GLN A 122 4.00 1.95 1.75
CA GLN A 122 4.93 1.65 0.66
C GLN A 122 4.53 0.38 -0.09
N GLN A 123 4.16 -0.68 0.63
CA GLN A 123 3.75 -1.94 0.02
C GLN A 123 2.43 -1.80 -0.76
N LEU A 124 1.45 -1.05 -0.25
CA LEU A 124 0.22 -0.74 -0.98
C LEU A 124 0.50 0.06 -2.26
N ASN A 125 1.44 1.01 -2.22
CA ASN A 125 1.85 1.75 -3.41
C ASN A 125 2.52 0.84 -4.44
N ALA A 126 3.35 -0.12 -4.00
CA ALA A 126 3.94 -1.12 -4.88
C ALA A 126 2.88 -1.99 -5.58
N PHE A 127 1.80 -2.38 -4.88
CA PHE A 127 0.68 -3.09 -5.51
C PHE A 127 -0.02 -2.25 -6.57
N SER A 128 -0.22 -0.94 -6.33
CA SER A 128 -0.80 -0.03 -7.32
C SER A 128 0.07 0.05 -8.58
N GLN A 129 1.40 0.09 -8.43
CA GLN A 129 2.32 0.06 -9.58
C GLN A 129 2.22 -1.27 -10.33
N LEU A 130 2.15 -2.40 -9.62
CA LEU A 130 1.97 -3.72 -10.23
C LEU A 130 0.64 -3.81 -11.00
N GLN A 131 -0.43 -3.21 -10.48
CA GLN A 131 -1.71 -3.14 -11.19
C GLN A 131 -1.59 -2.33 -12.50
N GLN A 132 -0.89 -1.20 -12.49
CA GLN A 132 -0.63 -0.43 -13.70
C GLN A 132 0.18 -1.21 -14.75
N LEU A 133 1.19 -1.97 -14.31
CA LEU A 133 1.96 -2.86 -15.20
C LEU A 133 1.07 -3.95 -15.81
N LYS A 134 0.19 -4.56 -15.00
CA LYS A 134 -0.80 -5.53 -15.48
C LYS A 134 -1.75 -4.92 -16.52
N GLU A 135 -2.26 -3.73 -16.27
CA GLU A 135 -3.15 -3.02 -17.20
C GLU A 135 -2.43 -2.71 -18.51
N LYS A 136 -1.19 -2.22 -18.44
CA LYS A 136 -0.33 -2.00 -19.61
C LYS A 136 -0.10 -3.30 -20.38
N HIS A 137 0.20 -4.40 -19.71
CA HIS A 137 0.37 -5.71 -20.35
C HIS A 137 -0.89 -6.15 -21.12
N VAL A 138 -2.08 -5.99 -20.52
CA VAL A 138 -3.37 -6.27 -21.18
C VAL A 138 -3.58 -5.41 -22.43
N GLN A 139 -3.21 -4.13 -22.37
CA GLN A 139 -3.24 -3.24 -23.53
C GLN A 139 -2.28 -3.70 -24.63
N CYS A 140 -1.02 -4.04 -24.29
CA CYS A 140 -0.04 -4.55 -25.25
C CYS A 140 -0.54 -5.85 -25.92
N ASN A 141 -1.18 -6.75 -25.16
CA ASN A 141 -1.78 -7.97 -25.69
C ASN A 141 -2.93 -7.67 -26.66
N THR A 142 -3.82 -6.73 -26.32
CA THR A 142 -4.96 -6.36 -27.16
C THR A 142 -4.49 -5.78 -28.51
N VAL A 143 -3.45 -4.94 -28.49
CA VAL A 143 -2.83 -4.41 -29.71
C VAL A 143 -2.20 -5.52 -30.55
N LEU A 144 -1.49 -6.45 -29.92
CA LEU A 144 -0.91 -7.62 -30.61
C LEU A 144 -1.98 -8.47 -31.30
N GLU A 145 -3.06 -8.81 -30.59
CA GLU A 145 -4.19 -9.57 -31.15
C GLU A 145 -4.85 -8.84 -32.33
N SER A 146 -5.01 -7.52 -32.24
CA SER A 146 -5.55 -6.70 -33.34
C SER A 146 -4.62 -6.68 -34.57
N SER A 147 -3.32 -6.49 -34.37
CA SER A 147 -2.33 -6.52 -35.46
C SER A 147 -2.23 -7.90 -36.11
N MET A 148 -2.28 -8.97 -35.30
CA MET A 148 -2.32 -10.36 -35.77
C MET A 148 -3.56 -10.62 -36.63
N ASN A 149 -4.73 -10.18 -36.19
CA ASN A 149 -5.98 -10.32 -36.94
C ASN A 149 -5.95 -9.56 -38.27
N THR A 150 -5.34 -8.38 -38.30
CA THR A 150 -5.15 -7.60 -39.53
C THR A 150 -4.25 -8.34 -40.50
N PHE A 151 -3.09 -8.81 -40.01
CA PHE A 151 -2.13 -9.60 -40.80
C PHE A 151 -2.74 -10.87 -41.40
N LEU A 152 -3.55 -11.60 -40.63
CA LEU A 152 -4.22 -12.81 -41.11
C LEU A 152 -5.30 -12.54 -42.17
N ARG A 153 -5.87 -11.33 -42.19
CA ARG A 153 -6.92 -10.92 -43.14
C ARG A 153 -6.34 -10.33 -44.44
N THR A 154 -5.08 -9.89 -44.43
CA THR A 154 -4.35 -9.38 -45.59
C THR A 154 -4.36 -10.40 -46.73
N LYS A 155 -5.05 -10.09 -47.83
CA LYS A 155 -5.23 -11.03 -48.95
C LYS A 155 -4.02 -11.02 -49.89
N LYS A 156 -3.84 -12.10 -50.66
CA LYS A 156 -2.81 -12.17 -51.73
C LYS A 156 -2.91 -11.04 -52.76
N LYS A 157 -4.11 -10.45 -52.97
CA LYS A 157 -4.38 -9.37 -53.92
C LYS A 157 -4.00 -7.95 -53.45
N GLU A 158 -3.61 -7.79 -52.18
CA GLU A 158 -3.20 -6.48 -51.63
C GLU A 158 -1.81 -6.06 -52.12
N SER A 159 -1.56 -4.74 -52.08
CA SER A 159 -0.31 -4.13 -52.52
C SER A 159 0.87 -4.64 -51.68
N GLU A 160 2.04 -4.76 -52.28
CA GLU A 160 3.25 -5.18 -51.57
C GLU A 160 3.62 -4.21 -50.45
N ALA A 161 3.34 -2.92 -50.64
CA ALA A 161 3.48 -1.90 -49.59
C ALA A 161 2.54 -2.12 -48.40
N GLU A 162 1.28 -2.51 -48.65
CA GLU A 162 0.30 -2.79 -47.59
C GLU A 162 0.66 -4.04 -46.78
N LYS A 163 1.16 -5.07 -47.46
CA LYS A 163 1.69 -6.29 -46.82
C LYS A 163 2.89 -5.98 -45.94
N GLN A 164 3.83 -5.18 -46.45
CA GLN A 164 5.02 -4.78 -45.71
C GLN A 164 4.66 -3.94 -44.48
N GLN A 165 3.74 -2.98 -44.62
CA GLN A 165 3.28 -2.18 -43.49
C GLN A 165 2.60 -3.03 -42.41
N THR A 166 1.76 -3.98 -42.81
CA THR A 166 1.07 -4.87 -41.86
C THR A 166 2.06 -5.78 -41.12
N CYS A 167 3.12 -6.25 -41.80
CA CYS A 167 4.20 -7.03 -41.20
C CYS A 167 5.01 -6.22 -40.18
N LEU A 168 5.34 -4.95 -40.50
CA LEU A 168 6.02 -4.04 -39.58
C LEU A 168 5.17 -3.77 -38.33
N ASN A 169 3.88 -3.46 -38.51
CA ASN A 169 2.95 -3.22 -37.41
C ASN A 169 2.84 -4.45 -36.47
N LEU A 170 2.82 -5.66 -37.02
CA LEU A 170 2.81 -6.89 -36.23
C LEU A 170 4.13 -7.08 -35.46
N THR A 171 5.26 -6.81 -36.09
CA THR A 171 6.58 -6.92 -35.47
C THR A 171 6.73 -5.95 -34.30
N ASP A 172 6.32 -4.69 -34.47
CA ASP A 172 6.34 -3.68 -33.42
C ASP A 172 5.38 -4.03 -32.27
N ALA A 173 4.17 -4.50 -32.58
CA ALA A 173 3.21 -4.94 -31.57
C ALA A 173 3.76 -6.13 -30.76
N ARG A 174 4.41 -7.10 -31.42
CA ARG A 174 5.02 -8.27 -30.75
C ARG A 174 6.20 -7.87 -29.87
N ARG A 175 7.04 -6.95 -30.33
CA ARG A 175 8.14 -6.38 -29.53
C ARG A 175 7.60 -5.68 -28.28
N ASN A 176 6.60 -4.83 -28.45
CA ASN A 176 5.99 -4.09 -27.35
C ASN A 176 5.36 -5.04 -26.32
N PHE A 177 4.57 -6.02 -26.77
CA PHE A 177 4.00 -7.05 -25.89
C PHE A 177 5.07 -7.79 -25.08
N HIS A 178 6.12 -8.27 -25.74
CA HIS A 178 7.21 -8.97 -25.06
C HIS A 178 7.88 -8.09 -24.00
N GLN A 179 8.18 -6.83 -24.34
CA GLN A 179 8.73 -5.88 -23.39
C GLN A 179 7.79 -5.63 -22.20
N CYS A 180 6.47 -5.53 -22.42
CA CYS A 180 5.49 -5.40 -21.34
C CYS A 180 5.40 -6.66 -20.45
N SER A 181 5.80 -7.83 -20.96
CA SER A 181 5.69 -9.12 -20.26
C SER A 181 6.87 -9.47 -19.36
N VAL A 182 8.01 -8.79 -19.56
CA VAL A 182 9.26 -9.04 -18.81
C VAL A 182 9.64 -7.92 -17.85
N LEU A 183 8.83 -6.85 -17.79
CA LEU A 183 8.96 -5.71 -16.87
C LEU A 183 8.17 -5.95 -15.57
#